data_AF-A0A948RUJ6-F1
#
_entry.id   AF-A0A948RUJ6-F1
#
_cell.length_a   1.000
_cell.length_b   1.000
_cell.length_c   1.000
_cell.angle_alpha   90.00
_cell.angle_beta   90.00
_cell.angle_gamma   90.00
#
_symmetry.space_group_name_H-M   'P 1'
#
loop_
_entity.id
_entity.type
_entity.pdbx_description
1 polymer ?
#
loop_
_entity_poly.entity_id
_entity_poly.type
_entity_poly.pdbx_seq_one_letter_code
_entity_poly.pdbx_strand_id
1 'polypeptide(L)'
;MKRSHSKTREEARRLYLTGEMETNAEIAARLGVKPHTVGKWRRGEDWDNLRLKIDLRAAEMFVEKIATDRVTLNVRHYRLWDLLLAKLADDLKTRKLTDIRDLERIASILERSQKGQRLAKGLSISGETEEAIRAQSQAEIRRVIDTFIDAVKEYVPDEESRDHIRRHILEALPDETGDGAGESGDAVTYRPAG
;
A
#
# COMPACT_ATOMS: atom_id res chain seq x y z
N MET A 1 -18.39 25.94 -41.88
CA MET A 1 -17.06 25.62 -41.32
C MET A 1 -17.00 24.15 -40.95
N LYS A 2 -16.36 23.29 -41.75
CA LYS A 2 -16.18 21.86 -41.42
C LYS A 2 -15.06 21.74 -40.38
N ARG A 3 -15.40 21.55 -39.10
CA ARG A 3 -14.39 21.14 -38.10
C ARG A 3 -13.78 19.83 -38.61
N SER A 4 -12.46 19.82 -38.81
CA SER A 4 -11.71 18.65 -39.28
C SER A 4 -12.13 17.41 -38.49
N HIS A 5 -12.58 16.36 -39.18
CA HIS A 5 -13.09 15.14 -38.56
C HIS A 5 -12.10 14.50 -37.56
N SER A 6 -10.80 14.81 -37.65
CA SER A 6 -9.77 14.40 -36.68
C SER A 6 -10.00 14.99 -35.29
N LYS A 7 -10.27 16.30 -35.19
CA LYS A 7 -10.43 16.99 -33.90
C LYS A 7 -11.65 16.49 -33.13
N THR A 8 -12.75 16.24 -33.85
CA THR A 8 -13.99 15.71 -33.25
C THR A 8 -13.78 14.28 -32.72
N ARG A 9 -12.96 13.48 -33.41
CA ARG A 9 -12.63 12.11 -33.00
C ARG A 9 -11.69 12.10 -31.78
N GLU A 10 -10.71 12.98 -31.75
CA GLU A 10 -9.81 13.17 -30.60
C GLU A 10 -10.59 13.64 -29.36
N GLU A 11 -11.52 14.57 -29.53
CA GLU A 11 -12.39 15.04 -28.44
C GLU A 11 -13.30 13.92 -27.92
N ALA A 12 -13.88 13.11 -28.80
CA ALA A 12 -14.66 11.92 -28.41
C ALA A 12 -13.82 10.92 -27.60
N ARG A 13 -12.57 10.69 -28.03
CA ARG A 13 -11.64 9.81 -27.31
C ARG A 13 -11.33 10.35 -25.92
N ARG A 14 -11.06 11.66 -25.80
CA ARG A 14 -10.81 12.33 -24.52
C ARG A 14 -12.00 12.14 -23.57
N LEU A 15 -13.22 12.44 -24.03
CA LEU A 15 -14.44 12.30 -23.22
C LEU A 15 -14.64 10.88 -22.70
N TYR A 16 -14.38 9.89 -23.55
CA TYR A 16 -14.52 8.47 -23.17
C TYR A 16 -13.45 8.01 -22.17
N LEU A 17 -12.17 8.32 -22.44
CA LEU A 17 -11.06 7.85 -21.62
C LEU A 17 -10.97 8.55 -20.26
N THR A 18 -11.50 9.78 -20.14
CA THR A 18 -11.57 10.50 -18.86
C THR A 18 -12.77 10.12 -18.01
N GLY A 19 -13.73 9.36 -18.56
CA GLY A 19 -14.98 9.03 -17.89
C GLY A 19 -15.96 10.22 -17.77
N GLU A 20 -15.72 11.34 -18.45
CA GLU A 20 -16.68 12.47 -18.50
C GLU A 20 -18.03 12.02 -19.12
N MET A 21 -18.00 11.02 -20.00
CA MET A 21 -19.19 10.38 -20.60
C MET A 21 -18.98 8.88 -20.75
N GLU A 22 -20.00 8.08 -20.44
CA GLU A 22 -19.89 6.63 -20.42
C GLU A 22 -20.41 5.99 -21.70
N THR A 23 -21.44 6.59 -22.30
CA THR A 23 -22.13 5.99 -23.44
C THR A 23 -21.78 6.65 -24.77
N ASN A 24 -21.75 5.85 -25.84
CA ASN A 24 -21.56 6.37 -27.20
C ASN A 24 -22.68 7.36 -27.60
N ALA A 25 -23.86 7.27 -26.98
CA ALA A 25 -25.00 8.15 -27.23
C ALA A 25 -24.76 9.55 -26.63
N GLU A 26 -24.27 9.65 -25.39
CA GLU A 26 -23.90 10.90 -24.74
C GLU A 26 -22.81 11.64 -25.52
N ILE A 27 -21.73 10.93 -25.86
CA ILE A 27 -20.60 11.49 -26.61
C ILE A 27 -21.07 11.98 -27.98
N ALA A 28 -21.93 11.22 -28.64
CA ALA A 28 -22.49 11.58 -29.93
C ALA A 28 -23.39 12.81 -29.86
N ALA A 29 -24.27 12.90 -28.86
CA ALA A 29 -25.12 14.06 -28.62
C ALA A 29 -24.28 15.32 -28.35
N ARG A 30 -23.21 15.20 -27.56
CA ARG A 30 -22.30 16.31 -27.22
C ARG A 30 -21.55 16.87 -28.41
N LEU A 31 -21.17 16.00 -29.35
CA LEU A 31 -20.32 16.34 -30.50
C LEU A 31 -21.11 16.53 -31.80
N GLY A 32 -22.44 16.31 -31.79
CA GLY A 32 -23.29 16.44 -32.97
C GLY A 32 -23.01 15.37 -34.04
N VAL A 33 -22.59 14.17 -33.63
CA VAL A 33 -22.33 13.03 -34.52
C VAL A 33 -23.33 11.90 -34.26
N LYS A 34 -23.36 10.88 -35.12
CA LYS A 34 -24.23 9.71 -34.91
C LYS A 34 -23.57 8.72 -33.93
N PRO A 35 -24.30 8.09 -32.99
CA PRO A 35 -23.73 7.14 -32.03
C PRO A 35 -22.92 5.99 -32.64
N HIS A 36 -23.35 5.48 -33.80
CA HIS A 36 -22.62 4.42 -34.51
C HIS A 36 -21.23 4.87 -34.98
N THR A 37 -21.04 6.17 -35.26
CA THR A 37 -19.76 6.73 -35.69
C THR A 37 -18.76 6.69 -34.54
N VAL A 38 -19.19 7.08 -33.34
CA VAL A 38 -18.38 6.95 -32.11
C VAL A 38 -18.06 5.49 -31.82
N GLY A 39 -19.05 4.58 -31.96
CA GLY A 39 -18.82 3.15 -31.79
C GLY A 39 -17.80 2.57 -32.78
N LYS A 40 -17.74 3.06 -34.02
CA LYS A 40 -16.71 2.68 -35.00
C LYS A 40 -15.33 3.16 -34.58
N TRP A 41 -15.21 4.39 -34.06
CA TRP A 41 -13.93 4.91 -33.56
C TRP A 41 -13.44 4.14 -32.34
N ARG A 42 -14.32 3.92 -31.35
CA ARG A 42 -14.05 3.15 -30.13
C ARG A 42 -13.49 1.77 -30.43
N ARG A 43 -14.12 1.02 -31.35
CA ARG A 43 -13.63 -0.29 -31.78
C ARG A 43 -12.35 -0.23 -32.62
N GLY A 44 -12.25 0.75 -33.52
CA GLY A 44 -11.12 0.87 -34.43
C GLY A 44 -9.80 1.25 -33.75
N GLU A 45 -9.87 1.88 -32.59
CA GLU A 45 -8.70 2.27 -31.77
C GLU A 45 -8.63 1.54 -30.43
N ASP A 46 -9.51 0.56 -30.20
CA ASP A 46 -9.57 -0.22 -28.97
C ASP A 46 -9.57 0.65 -27.69
N TRP A 47 -10.47 1.64 -27.65
CA TRP A 47 -10.51 2.58 -26.51
C TRP A 47 -10.83 1.89 -25.18
N ASP A 48 -11.48 0.72 -25.21
CA ASP A 48 -11.79 -0.06 -24.02
C ASP A 48 -10.54 -0.61 -23.34
N ASN A 49 -9.63 -1.17 -24.12
CA ASN A 49 -8.33 -1.62 -23.62
C ASN A 49 -7.45 -0.44 -23.18
N LEU A 50 -7.52 0.69 -23.90
CA LEU A 50 -6.82 1.91 -23.48
C LEU A 50 -7.33 2.42 -22.14
N ARG A 51 -8.65 2.43 -21.93
CA ARG A 51 -9.27 2.82 -20.66
C ARG A 51 -8.83 1.88 -19.54
N LEU A 52 -8.89 0.57 -19.77
CA LEU A 52 -8.43 -0.43 -18.80
C LEU A 52 -6.97 -0.20 -18.37
N LYS A 53 -6.08 0.07 -19.33
CA LYS A 53 -4.66 0.35 -19.04
C LYS A 53 -4.47 1.65 -18.25
N ILE A 54 -5.25 2.69 -18.56
CA ILE A 54 -5.23 3.95 -17.82
C ILE A 54 -5.70 3.71 -16.38
N ASP A 55 -6.81 2.99 -16.19
CA ASP A 55 -7.37 2.69 -14.88
C ASP A 55 -6.41 1.85 -14.03
N LEU A 56 -5.79 0.82 -14.63
CA LEU A 56 -4.77 0.01 -13.97
C LEU A 56 -3.58 0.87 -13.53
N ARG A 57 -3.07 1.73 -14.42
CA ARG A 57 -1.94 2.61 -14.10
C ARG A 57 -2.29 3.64 -13.03
N ALA A 58 -3.51 4.18 -13.06
CA ALA A 58 -3.99 5.10 -12.04
C ALA A 58 -4.08 4.42 -10.67
N ALA A 59 -4.55 3.16 -10.62
CA ALA A 59 -4.58 2.36 -9.40
C ALA A 59 -3.17 2.09 -8.86
N GLU A 60 -2.22 1.70 -9.72
CA GLU A 60 -0.80 1.52 -9.35
C GLU A 60 -0.21 2.81 -8.74
N MET A 61 -0.38 3.95 -9.42
CA MET A 61 0.12 5.23 -8.93
C MET A 61 -0.54 5.65 -7.60
N PHE A 62 -1.82 5.32 -7.42
CA PHE A 62 -2.52 5.59 -6.17
C PHE A 62 -1.95 4.75 -5.02
N VAL A 63 -1.69 3.46 -5.26
CA VAL A 63 -1.04 2.58 -4.28
C VAL A 63 0.36 3.07 -3.92
N GLU A 64 1.17 3.44 -4.93
CA GLU A 64 2.51 4.01 -4.73
C GLU A 64 2.48 5.30 -3.92
N LYS A 65 1.52 6.19 -4.20
CA LYS A 65 1.31 7.42 -3.45
C LYS A 65 0.92 7.13 -2.00
N ILE A 66 -0.02 6.22 -1.75
CA ILE A 66 -0.39 5.81 -0.39
C ILE A 66 0.83 5.26 0.37
N ALA A 67 1.64 4.43 -0.27
CA ALA A 67 2.83 3.88 0.35
C ALA A 67 3.81 5.00 0.74
N THR A 68 4.03 5.97 -0.14
CA THR A 68 4.90 7.12 0.08
C THR A 68 4.38 8.05 1.18
N ASP A 69 3.08 8.34 1.17
CA ASP A 69 2.42 9.15 2.19
C ASP A 69 2.51 8.47 3.57
N ARG A 70 2.33 7.14 3.62
CA ARG A 70 2.49 6.35 4.85
C ARG A 70 3.92 6.43 5.39
N VAL A 71 4.94 6.26 4.55
CA VAL A 71 6.35 6.40 4.95
C VAL A 71 6.64 7.81 5.46
N THR A 72 6.15 8.83 4.75
CA THR A 72 6.34 10.24 5.13
C THR A 72 5.70 10.55 6.49
N LEU A 73 4.47 10.08 6.70
CA LEU A 73 3.76 10.24 7.96
C LEU A 73 4.51 9.55 9.11
N ASN A 74 4.97 8.33 8.87
CA ASN A 74 5.76 7.55 9.82
C ASN A 74 7.07 8.27 10.21
N VAL A 75 7.80 8.82 9.25
CA VAL A 75 9.02 9.60 9.52
C VAL A 75 8.70 10.86 10.35
N ARG A 76 7.60 11.56 10.05
CA ARG A 76 7.18 12.74 10.82
C ARG A 76 6.82 12.37 12.26
N HIS A 77 6.03 11.30 12.45
CA HIS A 77 5.70 10.80 13.78
C HIS A 77 6.94 10.40 14.56
N TYR A 78 7.88 9.70 13.93
CA TYR A 78 9.14 9.32 14.56
C TYR A 78 9.92 10.53 15.07
N ARG A 79 10.08 11.57 14.25
CA ARG A 79 10.75 12.82 14.66
C ARG A 79 10.04 13.53 15.82
N LEU A 80 8.71 13.55 15.83
CA LEU A 80 7.95 14.14 16.94
C LEU A 80 8.18 13.38 18.25
N TRP A 81 8.25 12.05 18.18
CA TRP A 81 8.55 11.24 19.36
C TRP A 81 9.99 11.46 19.86
N ASP A 82 10.97 11.56 18.97
CA ASP A 82 12.36 11.88 19.35
C ASP A 82 12.45 13.24 20.08
N LEU A 83 11.74 14.25 19.58
CA LEU A 83 11.65 15.56 20.24
C LEU A 83 10.96 15.48 21.62
N LEU A 84 9.90 14.69 21.73
CA LEU A 84 9.19 14.49 23.00
C LEU A 84 10.10 13.80 24.02
N LEU A 85 10.84 12.77 23.62
CA LEU A 85 11.80 12.08 24.48
C LEU A 85 12.97 12.99 24.88
N ALA A 86 13.52 13.78 23.95
CA ALA A 86 14.58 14.73 24.24
C ALA A 86 14.13 15.77 25.28
N LYS A 87 12.95 16.36 25.07
CA LYS A 87 12.38 17.33 26.02
C LYS A 87 12.10 16.71 27.38
N LEU A 88 11.54 15.50 27.41
CA LEU A 88 11.30 14.77 28.65
C LEU A 88 12.62 14.49 29.38
N ALA A 89 13.67 14.07 28.68
CA ALA A 89 14.98 13.82 29.27
C ALA A 89 15.58 15.09 29.89
N ASP A 90 15.45 16.24 29.23
CA ASP A 90 15.93 17.53 29.77
C ASP A 90 15.10 18.01 30.97
N ASP A 91 13.78 17.83 30.94
CA ASP A 91 12.90 18.11 32.08
C ASP A 91 13.24 17.21 33.29
N LEU A 92 13.60 15.94 33.05
CA LEU A 92 14.01 15.00 34.09
C LEU A 92 15.36 15.35 34.73
N LYS A 93 16.32 15.85 33.94
CA LYS A 93 17.63 16.29 34.47
C LYS A 93 17.51 17.48 35.43
N THR A 94 16.53 18.35 35.19
CA THR A 94 16.36 19.61 35.93
C THR A 94 15.44 19.47 37.15
N ARG A 95 14.51 18.49 37.13
CA ARG A 95 13.60 18.24 38.25
C ARG A 95 14.26 17.41 39.37
N LYS A 96 14.05 17.83 40.62
CA LYS A 96 14.23 16.95 41.79
C LYS A 96 13.02 16.04 41.89
N LEU A 97 13.18 14.79 41.49
CA LEU A 97 12.14 13.76 41.57
C LEU A 97 12.11 13.20 42.99
N THR A 98 11.28 13.77 43.85
CA THR A 98 11.13 13.33 45.25
C THR A 98 9.84 12.53 45.52
N ASP A 99 8.85 12.60 44.62
CA ASP A 99 7.57 11.89 44.75
C ASP A 99 7.49 10.68 43.81
N ILE A 100 7.06 9.53 44.34
CA ILE A 100 6.81 8.30 43.60
C ILE A 100 5.72 8.51 42.54
N ARG A 101 4.72 9.35 42.80
CA ARG A 101 3.65 9.63 41.83
C ARG A 101 4.15 10.33 40.58
N ASP A 102 5.15 11.19 40.73
CA ASP A 102 5.78 11.86 39.58
C ASP A 102 6.53 10.83 38.73
N LEU A 103 7.24 9.89 39.37
CA LEU A 103 7.95 8.81 38.69
C LEU A 103 6.99 7.88 37.92
N GLU A 104 5.85 7.50 38.52
CA GLU A 104 4.82 6.70 37.83
C GLU A 104 4.23 7.42 36.61
N ARG A 105 3.97 8.72 36.74
CA ARG A 105 3.46 9.54 35.63
C ARG A 105 4.48 9.61 34.49
N ILE A 106 5.76 9.81 34.82
CA ILE A 106 6.86 9.82 33.85
C ILE A 106 7.00 8.46 33.16
N ALA A 107 6.96 7.37 33.92
CA ALA A 107 7.03 6.01 33.37
C ALA A 107 5.89 5.74 32.37
N SER A 108 4.67 6.16 32.68
CA SER A 108 3.53 6.02 31.76
C SER A 108 3.70 6.84 30.48
N ILE A 109 4.27 8.05 30.56
CA ILE A 109 4.56 8.87 29.38
C ILE A 109 5.63 8.21 28.51
N LEU A 110 6.70 7.69 29.12
CA LEU A 110 7.76 6.96 28.42
C LEU A 110 7.23 5.72 27.71
N GLU A 111 6.40 4.92 28.39
CA GLU A 111 5.79 3.72 27.81
C GLU A 111 4.93 4.05 26.59
N ARG A 112 4.08 5.10 26.69
CA ARG A 112 3.25 5.56 25.56
C ARG A 112 4.11 6.09 24.41
N SER A 113 5.20 6.79 24.74
CA SER A 113 6.14 7.31 23.74
C SER A 113 6.85 6.18 22.99
N GLN A 114 7.33 5.16 23.70
CA GLN A 114 7.95 3.99 23.09
C GLN A 114 6.96 3.22 22.20
N LYS A 115 5.72 3.02 22.66
CA LYS A 115 4.65 2.42 21.84
C LYS A 115 4.37 3.23 20.57
N GLY A 116 4.32 4.55 20.70
CA GLY A 116 4.16 5.47 19.57
C GLY A 116 5.30 5.42 18.55
N GLN A 117 6.56 5.33 19.01
CA GLN A 117 7.72 5.13 18.13
C GLN A 117 7.68 3.79 17.40
N ARG A 118 7.31 2.72 18.11
CA ARG A 118 7.17 1.38 17.52
C ARG A 118 6.11 1.38 16.43
N LEU A 119 4.95 1.96 16.69
CA LEU A 119 3.89 2.15 15.68
C LEU A 119 4.37 2.95 14.47
N ALA A 120 5.06 4.07 14.68
CA ALA A 120 5.61 4.87 13.59
C ALA A 120 6.63 4.10 12.75
N LYS A 121 7.38 3.16 13.36
CA LYS A 121 8.30 2.26 12.64
C LYS A 121 7.62 1.04 12.02
N GLY A 122 6.32 0.85 12.21
CA GLY A 122 5.60 -0.35 11.79
C GLY A 122 5.90 -1.59 12.65
N LEU A 123 6.44 -1.40 13.84
CA LEU A 123 6.73 -2.45 14.82
C LEU A 123 5.51 -2.67 15.73
N SER A 124 5.34 -3.90 16.24
CA SER A 124 4.24 -4.25 17.16
C SER A 124 4.32 -3.41 18.44
N ILE A 125 3.16 -3.00 18.94
CA ILE A 125 3.01 -2.20 20.18
C ILE A 125 3.40 -3.00 21.42
N SER A 126 3.22 -4.33 21.39
CA SER A 126 3.38 -5.22 22.55
C SER A 126 4.82 -5.60 22.86
N GLY A 127 5.78 -5.18 22.03
CA GLY A 127 7.17 -5.59 22.21
C GLY A 127 7.55 -6.85 21.42
N GLU A 128 6.59 -7.51 20.78
CA GLU A 128 6.86 -8.65 19.90
C GLU A 128 7.98 -8.33 18.91
N THR A 129 8.87 -9.29 18.74
CA THR A 129 9.96 -9.19 17.77
C THR A 129 9.35 -9.07 16.38
N GLU A 130 10.05 -8.40 15.47
CA GLU A 130 9.64 -8.30 14.07
C GLU A 130 9.39 -9.70 13.46
N GLU A 131 10.16 -10.68 13.93
CA GLU A 131 10.03 -12.09 13.60
C GLU A 131 8.71 -12.70 14.08
N ALA A 132 8.24 -12.38 15.29
CA ALA A 132 6.95 -12.82 15.79
C ALA A 132 5.78 -12.21 14.99
N ILE A 133 5.90 -10.95 14.57
CA ILE A 133 4.88 -10.29 13.73
C ILE A 133 4.86 -10.91 12.32
N ARG A 134 6.03 -11.17 11.73
CA ARG A 134 6.12 -11.86 10.44
C ARG A 134 5.52 -13.26 10.53
N ALA A 135 5.87 -14.01 11.57
CA ALA A 135 5.32 -15.35 11.81
C ALA A 135 3.79 -15.33 12.00
N GLN A 136 3.27 -14.37 12.78
CA GLN A 136 1.82 -14.22 12.96
C GLN A 136 1.13 -13.80 11.67
N SER A 137 1.66 -12.80 10.95
CA SER A 137 1.11 -12.34 9.69
C SER A 137 1.10 -13.46 8.63
N GLN A 138 2.18 -14.25 8.56
CA GLN A 138 2.24 -15.43 7.70
C GLN A 138 1.22 -16.50 8.10
N ALA A 139 1.04 -16.75 9.40
CA ALA A 139 0.02 -17.68 9.88
C ALA A 139 -1.40 -17.20 9.57
N GLU A 140 -1.68 -15.90 9.70
CA GLU A 140 -2.96 -15.29 9.32
C GLU A 140 -3.21 -15.38 7.82
N ILE A 141 -2.21 -15.06 6.98
CA ILE A 141 -2.29 -15.20 5.52
C ILE A 141 -2.59 -16.65 5.13
N ARG A 142 -1.88 -17.63 5.71
CA ARG A 142 -2.15 -19.06 5.50
C ARG A 142 -3.58 -19.43 5.85
N ARG A 143 -4.05 -19.00 7.02
CA ARG A 143 -5.41 -19.26 7.47
C ARG A 143 -6.47 -18.69 6.51
N VAL A 144 -6.26 -17.48 6.00
CA VAL A 144 -7.17 -16.86 5.02
C VAL A 144 -7.16 -17.65 3.72
N ILE A 145 -5.99 -18.09 3.25
CA ILE A 145 -5.85 -18.88 2.03
C ILE A 145 -6.53 -20.24 2.18
N ASP A 146 -6.32 -20.94 3.29
CA ASP A 146 -6.98 -22.22 3.56
C ASP A 146 -8.51 -22.05 3.57
N THR A 147 -9.00 -21.00 4.24
CA THR A 147 -10.43 -20.66 4.26
C THR A 147 -10.97 -20.40 2.85
N PHE A 148 -10.21 -19.68 2.02
CA PHE A 148 -10.57 -19.41 0.62
C PHE A 148 -10.58 -20.68 -0.21
N ILE A 149 -9.56 -21.54 -0.08
CA ILE A 149 -9.48 -22.83 -0.78
C ILE A 149 -10.67 -23.71 -0.39
N ASP A 150 -11.05 -23.75 0.88
CA ASP A 150 -12.20 -24.53 1.33
C ASP A 150 -13.53 -23.96 0.79
N ALA A 151 -13.68 -22.63 0.74
CA ALA A 151 -14.82 -22.01 0.06
C ALA A 151 -14.84 -22.35 -1.44
N VAL A 152 -13.69 -22.32 -2.13
CA VAL A 152 -13.61 -22.74 -3.53
C VAL A 152 -14.01 -24.21 -3.70
N LYS A 153 -13.64 -25.10 -2.78
CA LYS A 153 -14.09 -26.51 -2.80
C LYS A 153 -15.59 -26.65 -2.67
N GLU A 154 -16.20 -25.86 -1.80
CA GLU A 154 -17.62 -25.89 -1.52
C GLU A 154 -18.46 -25.33 -2.69
N TYR A 155 -18.01 -24.23 -3.30
CA TYR A 155 -18.81 -23.48 -4.28
C TYR A 155 -18.43 -23.74 -5.74
N VAL A 156 -17.28 -24.35 -6.03
CA VAL A 156 -16.86 -24.71 -7.40
C VAL A 156 -17.04 -26.22 -7.60
N PRO A 157 -18.02 -26.67 -8.40
CA PRO A 157 -18.30 -28.09 -8.60
C PRO A 157 -17.30 -28.79 -9.52
N ASP A 158 -16.65 -28.04 -10.42
CA ASP A 158 -15.67 -28.57 -11.37
C ASP A 158 -14.30 -28.80 -10.70
N GLU A 159 -13.87 -30.05 -10.67
CA GLU A 159 -12.65 -30.47 -9.98
C GLU A 159 -11.38 -29.92 -10.65
N GLU A 160 -11.38 -29.84 -11.98
CA GLU A 160 -10.24 -29.33 -12.74
C GLU A 160 -10.04 -27.82 -12.51
N SER A 161 -11.13 -27.04 -12.51
CA SER A 161 -11.11 -25.61 -12.14
C SER A 161 -10.66 -25.39 -10.70
N ARG A 162 -11.09 -26.22 -9.74
CA ARG A 162 -10.63 -26.12 -8.34
C ARG A 162 -9.13 -26.34 -8.22
N ASP A 163 -8.62 -27.39 -8.84
CA ASP A 163 -7.19 -27.71 -8.79
C ASP A 163 -6.34 -26.64 -9.48
N HIS A 164 -6.84 -26.07 -10.57
CA HIS A 164 -6.21 -24.95 -11.25
C HIS A 164 -6.13 -23.70 -10.36
N ILE A 165 -7.24 -23.32 -9.73
CA ILE A 165 -7.29 -22.18 -8.79
C ILE A 165 -6.35 -22.42 -7.60
N ARG A 166 -6.40 -23.61 -6.98
CA ARG A 166 -5.54 -23.97 -5.86
C ARG A 166 -4.06 -23.85 -6.20
N ARG A 167 -3.65 -24.37 -7.36
CA ARG A 167 -2.26 -24.35 -7.80
C ARG A 167 -1.75 -22.92 -7.99
N HIS A 168 -2.51 -22.09 -8.69
CA HIS A 168 -2.14 -20.69 -8.92
C HIS A 168 -2.04 -19.87 -7.63
N ILE A 169 -2.90 -20.15 -6.65
CA ILE A 169 -2.82 -19.48 -5.35
C ILE A 169 -1.56 -19.91 -4.60
N LEU A 170 -1.22 -21.19 -4.61
CA LEU A 170 -0.02 -21.70 -3.94
C LEU A 170 1.28 -21.23 -4.62
N GLU A 171 1.31 -21.17 -5.96
CA GLU A 171 2.45 -20.66 -6.73
C GLU A 171 2.68 -19.15 -6.55
N ALA A 172 1.62 -18.39 -6.23
CA ALA A 172 1.71 -16.96 -5.98
C ALA A 172 2.19 -16.62 -4.56
N LEU A 173 2.30 -17.61 -3.66
CA LEU A 173 2.84 -17.40 -2.33
C LEU A 173 4.37 -17.33 -2.38
N PRO A 174 5.00 -16.35 -1.70
CA PRO A 174 6.45 -16.30 -1.60
C PRO A 174 6.97 -17.56 -0.90
N ASP A 175 7.98 -18.20 -1.48
CA ASP A 175 8.65 -19.36 -0.88
C ASP A 175 9.15 -19.04 0.53
N GLU A 176 9.07 -20.02 1.43
CA GLU A 176 9.71 -20.00 2.75
C GLU A 176 11.25 -20.09 2.59
N THR A 177 11.89 -19.12 1.95
CA THR A 177 13.33 -18.98 2.10
C THR A 177 13.61 -18.39 3.48
N GLY A 178 14.03 -19.29 4.38
CA GLY A 178 14.54 -18.98 5.71
C GLY A 178 15.87 -18.22 5.69
N ASP A 179 15.91 -17.05 5.07
CA ASP A 179 17.00 -16.08 5.27
C ASP A 179 16.69 -15.22 6.50
N GLY A 180 16.67 -15.90 7.64
CA GLY A 180 17.03 -15.29 8.91
C GLY A 180 18.56 -15.26 9.00
N ALA A 181 19.11 -14.06 9.16
CA ALA A 181 20.46 -13.78 9.64
C ALA A 181 21.64 -14.21 8.74
N GLY A 182 21.94 -13.37 7.73
CA GLY A 182 23.33 -13.15 7.30
C GLY A 182 23.98 -12.10 8.19
N GLU A 183 24.90 -12.53 9.05
CA GLU A 183 25.71 -11.73 9.96
C GLU A 183 26.31 -10.47 9.29
N SER A 184 25.97 -9.30 9.83
CA SER A 184 26.80 -8.10 9.69
C SER A 184 28.01 -8.24 10.62
N GLY A 185 29.06 -8.91 10.16
CA GLY A 185 30.35 -8.99 10.84
C GLY A 185 31.40 -8.08 10.20
N ASP A 186 31.70 -6.97 10.87
CA ASP A 186 33.03 -6.31 11.05
C ASP A 186 33.91 -5.97 9.83
N ALA A 187 34.65 -4.86 9.75
CA ALA A 187 35.08 -3.88 10.75
C ALA A 187 35.44 -2.55 10.05
N VAL A 188 34.98 -1.42 10.61
CA VAL A 188 35.56 -0.11 10.31
C VAL A 188 36.84 0.02 11.13
N THR A 189 37.99 -0.10 10.48
CA THR A 189 39.29 0.14 11.08
C THR A 189 39.48 1.64 11.34
N TYR A 190 39.41 2.03 12.62
CA TYR A 190 39.83 3.36 13.07
C TYR A 190 41.36 3.41 13.13
N ARG A 191 41.98 4.28 12.33
CA ARG A 191 43.41 4.60 12.39
C ARG A 191 43.59 5.85 13.26
N PRO A 192 44.32 5.81 14.38
CA PRO A 192 44.70 7.04 15.08
C PRO A 192 45.79 7.76 14.27
N ALA A 193 45.65 9.08 14.13
CA ALA A 193 46.67 9.95 13.56
C ALA A 193 47.86 10.04 14.52
N GLY A 194 49.06 9.80 13.99
CA GLY A 194 50.32 10.24 14.57
C GLY A 194 50.69 11.62 14.07
#